data_AF-A0A6G8P0Y2-F1
#
_entry.id   AF-A0A6G8P0Y2-F1
#
_cell.length_a   1.000
_cell.length_b   1.000
_cell.length_c   1.000
_cell.angle_alpha   90.00
_cell.angle_beta   90.00
_cell.angle_gamma   90.00
#
_symmetry.space_group_name_H-M   'P 1'
#
loop_
_entity.id
_entity.type
_entity.pdbx_description
1 polymer ?
#
loop_
_entity_poly.entity_id
_entity_poly.type
_entity_poly.pdbx_seq_one_letter_code
_entity_poly.pdbx_strand_id
1 'polypeptide(L)'
;MLGDRTRDRPAEVEDRAVPGHWEGDLISGSHNSHIATLVERQSRFVMLVKVNGKDTLSVVSALSKQMKKLPKELRQTLTWDRGRELASHKDFTIATDIAVYFCDPRSPWQRGSNENTNGLLRQYFPKGTRLDGYSQSELTKVARCLNERSRKTLDFMTPASKLVQIMGVASTG
;
A
#
# COMPACT_ATOMS: atom_id res chain seq x y z
N MET A 1 -8.01 6.29 -20.79
CA MET A 1 -8.92 5.48 -19.96
C MET A 1 -8.27 5.31 -18.60
N LEU A 2 -8.85 5.90 -17.55
CA LEU A 2 -8.53 5.49 -16.18
C LEU A 2 -8.97 4.03 -16.02
N GLY A 3 -8.21 3.22 -15.31
CA GLY A 3 -8.47 1.79 -15.12
C GLY A 3 -9.79 1.48 -14.40
N ASP A 4 -9.97 0.20 -14.09
CA ASP A 4 -11.20 -0.33 -13.50
C ASP A 4 -11.51 0.33 -12.14
N ARG A 5 -12.79 0.54 -11.82
CA ARG A 5 -13.19 1.24 -10.60
C ARG A 5 -13.28 0.28 -9.42
N THR A 6 -13.23 0.83 -8.20
CA THR A 6 -13.35 0.03 -6.98
C THR A 6 -14.66 -0.76 -6.91
N ARG A 7 -15.76 -0.24 -7.47
CA ARG A 7 -17.04 -0.95 -7.60
C ARG A 7 -17.04 -2.12 -8.60
N ASP A 8 -16.04 -2.21 -9.46
CA ASP A 8 -15.90 -3.26 -10.47
C ASP A 8 -15.08 -4.46 -9.94
N ARG A 9 -14.78 -4.45 -8.62
CA ARG A 9 -14.05 -5.54 -7.95
C ARG A 9 -14.97 -6.72 -7.66
N PRO A 10 -14.44 -7.95 -7.70
CA PRO A 10 -15.13 -9.11 -7.12
C PRO A 10 -15.48 -8.86 -5.65
N ALA A 11 -16.64 -9.35 -5.19
CA ALA A 11 -17.10 -9.19 -3.80
C ALA A 11 -16.09 -9.72 -2.77
N GLU A 12 -15.30 -10.72 -3.15
CA GLU A 12 -14.21 -11.31 -2.35
C GLU A 12 -13.17 -10.28 -1.88
N VAL A 13 -13.01 -9.17 -2.59
CA VAL A 13 -12.10 -8.07 -2.22
C VAL A 13 -12.66 -7.19 -1.09
N GLU A 14 -13.98 -7.14 -0.95
CA GLU A 14 -14.67 -6.37 0.10
C GLU A 14 -14.69 -7.11 1.44
N ASP A 15 -14.80 -8.45 1.42
CA ASP A 15 -14.79 -9.27 2.63
C ASP A 15 -13.42 -9.31 3.34
N ARG A 16 -12.35 -8.79 2.71
CA ARG A 16 -10.98 -8.76 3.26
C ARG A 16 -10.50 -10.14 3.74
N ALA A 17 -11.10 -11.20 3.22
CA ALA A 17 -10.85 -12.57 3.66
C ALA A 17 -9.56 -13.14 3.06
N VAL A 18 -9.19 -12.64 1.87
CA VAL A 18 -8.01 -13.07 1.11
C VAL A 18 -6.86 -12.08 1.32
N PRO A 19 -5.63 -12.55 1.61
CA PRO A 19 -4.47 -11.68 1.69
C PRO A 19 -4.04 -11.19 0.30
N GLY A 20 -3.33 -10.06 0.27
CA GLY A 20 -2.71 -9.56 -0.96
C GLY A 20 -3.51 -8.49 -1.71
N HIS A 21 -4.55 -7.97 -1.07
CA HIS A 21 -5.22 -6.75 -1.51
C HIS A 21 -4.61 -5.55 -0.78
N TRP A 22 -4.02 -4.64 -1.55
CA TRP A 22 -3.29 -3.49 -1.03
C TRP A 22 -4.08 -2.20 -1.26
N GLU A 23 -4.00 -1.28 -0.31
CA GLU A 23 -4.32 0.13 -0.48
C GLU A 23 -3.03 0.92 -0.61
N GLY A 24 -2.96 1.85 -1.56
CA GLY A 24 -1.76 2.63 -1.82
C GLY A 24 -2.00 4.14 -1.84
N ASP A 25 -1.05 4.91 -1.32
CA ASP A 25 -1.06 6.38 -1.26
C ASP A 25 0.32 7.00 -1.48
N LEU A 26 0.37 8.32 -1.63
CA LEU A 26 1.58 9.12 -1.46
C LEU A 26 1.52 10.00 -0.21
N ILE A 27 2.46 9.78 0.71
CA ILE A 27 2.75 10.79 1.74
C ILE A 27 3.66 11.83 1.13
N SER A 28 3.21 13.09 1.18
CA SER A 28 3.99 14.25 0.73
C SER A 28 4.74 14.92 1.89
N GLY A 29 5.97 15.33 1.59
CA GLY A 29 6.85 16.13 2.42
C GLY A 29 7.12 17.51 1.82
N SER A 30 8.11 18.23 2.36
CA SER A 30 8.58 19.48 1.75
C SER A 30 9.40 19.23 0.48
N HIS A 31 9.67 20.28 -0.30
CA HIS A 31 10.50 20.22 -1.51
C HIS A 31 10.00 19.20 -2.57
N ASN A 32 8.68 19.02 -2.68
CA ASN A 32 8.06 18.05 -3.60
C ASN A 32 8.67 16.64 -3.48
N SER A 33 8.97 16.23 -2.23
CA SER A 33 9.45 14.89 -1.88
C SER A 33 8.28 14.02 -1.43
N HIS A 34 8.35 12.74 -1.76
CA HIS A 34 7.23 11.80 -1.57
C HIS A 34 7.72 10.43 -1.12
N ILE A 35 6.87 9.73 -0.37
CA ILE A 35 7.02 8.31 -0.06
C ILE A 35 5.70 7.65 -0.45
N ALA A 36 5.79 6.56 -1.21
CA ALA A 36 4.62 5.74 -1.47
C ALA A 36 4.37 4.82 -0.27
N THR A 37 3.12 4.75 0.18
CA THR A 37 2.68 3.88 1.27
C THR A 37 1.77 2.80 0.69
N LEU A 38 1.99 1.57 1.11
CA LEU A 38 1.18 0.42 0.75
C LEU A 38 0.73 -0.27 2.03
N VAL A 39 -0.57 -0.53 2.17
CA VAL A 39 -1.16 -1.16 3.34
C VAL A 39 -2.00 -2.35 2.92
N GLU A 40 -1.68 -3.53 3.44
CA GLU A 40 -2.43 -4.75 3.18
C GLU A 40 -3.78 -4.71 3.93
N ARG A 41 -4.88 -5.04 3.23
CA ARG A 41 -6.26 -4.78 3.71
C ARG A 41 -6.71 -5.72 4.83
N GLN A 42 -6.09 -6.86 5.05
CA GLN A 42 -6.50 -7.81 6.09
C GLN A 42 -5.65 -7.66 7.36
N SER A 43 -4.32 -7.69 7.18
CA SER A 43 -3.30 -7.65 8.23
C SER A 43 -2.90 -6.24 8.65
N ARG A 44 -3.21 -5.20 7.86
CA ARG A 44 -2.69 -3.83 8.02
C ARG A 44 -1.16 -3.75 7.89
N PHE A 45 -0.53 -4.75 7.28
CA PHE A 45 0.91 -4.74 7.05
C PHE A 45 1.29 -3.59 6.13
N VAL A 46 2.27 -2.79 6.55
CA VAL A 46 2.70 -1.57 5.88
C VAL A 46 4.00 -1.82 5.13
N MET A 47 4.08 -1.37 3.89
CA MET A 47 5.33 -1.14 3.18
C MET A 47 5.47 0.33 2.82
N LEU A 48 6.68 0.84 3.00
CA LEU A 48 7.06 2.18 2.57
C LEU A 48 8.02 2.05 1.40
N VAL A 49 7.75 2.77 0.32
CA VAL A 49 8.50 2.71 -0.92
C VAL A 49 9.06 4.08 -1.23
N LYS A 50 10.40 4.15 -1.34
CA LYS A 50 11.09 5.36 -1.78
C LYS A 50 10.72 5.61 -3.25
N VAL A 51 10.25 6.81 -3.53
CA VAL A 51 10.02 7.29 -4.89
C VAL A 51 10.90 8.51 -5.15
N ASN A 52 11.37 8.65 -6.39
CA ASN A 52 12.22 9.79 -6.79
C ASN A 52 11.40 11.03 -7.17
N GLY A 53 10.08 10.89 -7.26
CA GLY A 53 9.14 11.93 -7.62
C GLY A 53 7.72 11.38 -7.60
N LYS A 54 6.75 12.27 -7.79
CA LYS A 54 5.33 11.91 -7.96
C LYS A 54 4.93 11.69 -9.41
N ASP A 55 5.86 11.74 -10.36
CA ASP A 55 5.54 11.43 -11.75
C ASP A 55 5.21 9.93 -11.90
N THR A 56 4.42 9.62 -12.91
CA THR A 56 3.89 8.26 -13.12
C THR A 56 4.99 7.22 -13.28
N LEU A 57 6.08 7.54 -13.98
CA LEU A 57 7.16 6.60 -14.25
C LEU A 57 7.92 6.25 -12.97
N SER A 58 8.27 7.27 -12.17
CA SER A 58 8.94 7.09 -10.88
C SER A 58 8.12 6.24 -9.93
N VAL A 59 6.82 6.50 -9.82
CA VAL A 59 5.92 5.77 -8.91
C VAL A 59 5.71 4.33 -9.38
N VAL A 60 5.32 4.13 -10.64
CA VAL A 60 5.08 2.79 -11.21
C VAL A 60 6.33 1.91 -11.14
N SER A 61 7.51 2.44 -11.48
CA SER A 61 8.77 1.70 -11.43
C SER A 61 9.12 1.27 -10.00
N ALA A 62 9.05 2.20 -9.04
CA ALA A 62 9.36 1.92 -7.65
C ALA A 62 8.39 0.90 -7.03
N LEU A 63 7.08 1.08 -7.26
CA LEU A 63 6.05 0.14 -6.79
C LEU A 63 6.24 -1.24 -7.41
N SER A 64 6.43 -1.33 -8.73
CA SER A 64 6.64 -2.62 -9.41
C SER A 64 7.84 -3.37 -8.85
N LYS A 65 8.97 -2.67 -8.62
CA LYS A 65 10.17 -3.25 -8.02
C LYS A 65 9.92 -3.79 -6.62
N GLN A 66 9.10 -3.11 -5.83
CA GLN A 66 8.80 -3.57 -4.48
C GLN A 66 7.80 -4.74 -4.48
N MET A 67 6.72 -4.65 -5.26
CA MET A 67 5.69 -5.69 -5.32
C MET A 67 6.23 -7.01 -5.88
N LYS A 68 7.17 -6.98 -6.83
CA LYS A 68 7.85 -8.18 -7.36
C LYS A 68 8.60 -9.01 -6.31
N LYS A 69 8.93 -8.43 -5.15
CA LYS A 69 9.60 -9.15 -4.05
C LYS A 69 8.61 -9.95 -3.21
N LEU A 70 7.32 -9.70 -3.35
CA LEU A 70 6.29 -10.40 -2.61
C LEU A 70 6.02 -11.78 -3.23
N PRO A 71 5.68 -12.78 -2.38
CA PRO A 71 5.06 -14.02 -2.83
C PRO A 71 3.83 -13.77 -3.71
N LYS A 72 3.52 -14.69 -4.62
CA LYS A 72 2.42 -14.54 -5.58
C LYS A 72 1.07 -14.36 -4.89
N GLU A 73 0.91 -15.01 -3.74
CA GLU A 73 -0.29 -15.02 -2.92
C GLU A 73 -0.62 -13.60 -2.43
N LEU A 74 0.39 -12.75 -2.23
CA LEU A 74 0.24 -11.36 -1.81
C LEU A 74 0.10 -10.37 -2.98
N ARG A 75 -0.02 -10.84 -4.23
CA ARG A 75 -0.06 -10.00 -5.43
C ARG A 75 -1.44 -10.03 -6.11
N GLN A 76 -2.50 -9.72 -5.36
CA GLN A 76 -3.87 -9.74 -5.89
C GLN A 76 -4.26 -8.41 -6.53
N THR A 77 -4.44 -7.37 -5.72
CA THR A 77 -4.95 -6.08 -6.22
C THR A 77 -4.30 -4.88 -5.53
N LEU A 78 -4.22 -3.75 -6.22
CA LEU A 78 -3.82 -2.46 -5.66
C LEU A 78 -4.95 -1.43 -5.83
N THR A 79 -5.38 -0.85 -4.72
CA THR A 79 -6.31 0.29 -4.68
C THR A 79 -5.51 1.58 -4.64
N TRP A 80 -5.75 2.49 -5.58
CA TRP A 80 -5.10 3.80 -5.59
C TRP A 80 -6.11 4.95 -5.66
N ASP A 81 -5.70 6.14 -5.25
CA ASP A 81 -6.49 7.35 -5.49
C ASP A 81 -6.51 7.70 -6.99
N ARG A 82 -7.41 8.60 -7.43
CA ARG A 82 -7.46 9.03 -8.84
C ARG A 82 -6.33 9.99 -9.22
N GLY A 83 -5.23 9.99 -8.48
CA GLY A 83 -4.04 10.72 -8.80
C GLY A 83 -3.49 10.36 -10.19
N ARG A 84 -2.74 11.29 -10.79
CA ARG A 84 -2.04 11.04 -12.07
C ARG A 84 -0.79 10.18 -11.88
N GLU A 85 -0.37 10.00 -10.64
CA GLU A 85 0.80 9.27 -10.19
C GLU A 85 0.76 7.78 -10.58
N LEU A 86 -0.44 7.24 -10.83
CA LEU A 86 -0.63 5.87 -11.31
C LEU A 86 -1.29 5.80 -12.70
N ALA A 87 -1.14 6.84 -13.54
CA ALA A 87 -1.76 6.88 -14.87
C ALA A 87 -1.35 5.69 -15.77
N SER A 88 -0.10 5.22 -15.69
CA SER A 88 0.44 4.06 -16.40
C SER A 88 0.30 2.75 -15.60
N HIS A 89 -0.76 2.61 -14.81
CA HIS A 89 -1.06 1.41 -14.03
C HIS A 89 -1.10 0.11 -14.85
N LYS A 90 -1.37 0.17 -16.16
CA LYS A 90 -1.33 -1.02 -17.02
C LYS A 90 0.07 -1.65 -17.07
N ASP A 91 1.12 -0.82 -17.13
CA ASP A 91 2.51 -1.29 -17.11
C ASP A 91 2.84 -1.93 -15.76
N PHE A 92 2.31 -1.37 -14.67
CA PHE A 92 2.40 -1.96 -13.34
C PHE A 92 1.73 -3.34 -13.30
N THR A 93 0.50 -3.46 -13.82
CA THR A 93 -0.23 -4.74 -13.87
C THR A 93 0.53 -5.77 -14.69
N ILE A 94 0.98 -5.43 -15.90
CA ILE A 94 1.78 -6.34 -16.75
C ILE A 94 3.06 -6.78 -16.03
N ALA A 95 3.71 -5.88 -15.29
CA ALA A 95 4.96 -6.21 -14.61
C ALA A 95 4.76 -7.07 -13.35
N THR A 96 3.60 -7.04 -12.70
CA THR A 96 3.42 -7.59 -11.34
C THR A 96 2.32 -8.63 -11.21
N ASP A 97 1.47 -8.77 -12.23
CA ASP A 97 0.21 -9.52 -12.22
C ASP A 97 -0.84 -8.97 -11.24
N ILE A 98 -0.68 -7.73 -10.77
CA ILE A 98 -1.58 -7.09 -9.81
C ILE A 98 -2.59 -6.21 -10.53
N ALA A 99 -3.88 -6.48 -10.35
CA ALA A 99 -4.95 -5.64 -10.87
C ALA A 99 -5.02 -4.30 -10.12
N VAL A 100 -5.09 -3.19 -10.84
CA VAL A 100 -5.16 -1.84 -10.25
C VAL A 100 -6.57 -1.31 -10.35
N TYR A 101 -7.08 -0.83 -9.22
CA TYR A 101 -8.40 -0.23 -9.12
C TYR A 101 -8.33 1.18 -8.54
N PHE A 102 -9.13 2.08 -9.10
CA PHE A 102 -9.19 3.47 -8.64
C PHE A 102 -10.40 3.72 -7.74
N CYS A 103 -10.20 4.52 -6.70
CA CYS A 103 -11.29 4.96 -5.82
C CYS A 103 -12.33 5.77 -6.61
N ASP A 104 -13.60 5.69 -6.21
CA ASP A 104 -14.65 6.54 -6.79
C ASP A 104 -14.54 7.99 -6.29
N PRO A 105 -14.99 8.99 -7.09
CA PRO A 105 -14.96 10.37 -6.66
C PRO A 105 -15.78 10.52 -5.38
N ARG A 106 -15.29 11.34 -4.44
CA ARG A 106 -15.97 11.62 -3.16
C ARG A 106 -16.19 10.38 -2.29
N SER A 107 -15.41 9.31 -2.49
CA SER A 107 -15.50 8.06 -1.71
C SER A 107 -14.23 7.77 -0.88
N PRO A 108 -13.79 8.69 0.01
CA PRO A 108 -12.55 8.52 0.78
C PRO A 108 -12.57 7.29 1.71
N TRP A 109 -13.75 6.84 2.14
CA TRP A 109 -13.92 5.66 2.98
C TRP A 109 -13.44 4.36 2.32
N GLN A 110 -13.34 4.31 0.99
CA GLN A 110 -12.78 3.17 0.25
C GLN A 110 -11.28 2.93 0.55
N ARG A 111 -10.62 3.86 1.26
CA ARG A 111 -9.24 3.73 1.76
C ARG A 111 -9.08 4.04 3.25
N GLY A 112 -10.08 3.67 4.06
CA GLY A 112 -10.05 3.93 5.51
C GLY A 112 -8.80 3.37 6.21
N SER A 113 -8.15 2.34 5.64
CA SER A 113 -6.93 1.75 6.21
C SER A 113 -5.70 2.65 6.02
N ASN A 114 -5.58 3.26 4.84
CA ASN A 114 -4.48 4.17 4.52
C ASN A 114 -4.54 5.45 5.36
N GLU A 115 -5.72 6.00 5.61
CA GLU A 115 -5.83 7.26 6.39
C GLU A 115 -5.29 7.09 7.81
N ASN A 116 -5.72 6.04 8.52
CA ASN A 116 -5.22 5.73 9.87
C ASN A 116 -3.71 5.44 9.85
N THR A 117 -3.25 4.66 8.88
CA THR A 117 -1.83 4.29 8.75
C THR A 117 -0.95 5.51 8.46
N ASN A 118 -1.39 6.38 7.56
CA ASN A 118 -0.70 7.63 7.25
C ASN A 118 -0.65 8.55 8.47
N GLY A 119 -1.72 8.59 9.28
CA GLY A 119 -1.71 9.28 10.57
C GLY A 119 -0.61 8.78 11.52
N LEU A 120 -0.42 7.46 11.62
CA LEU A 120 0.66 6.87 12.41
C LEU A 120 2.04 7.16 11.82
N LEU A 121 2.18 7.11 10.49
CA LEU A 121 3.42 7.43 9.80
C LEU A 121 3.86 8.87 10.03
N ARG A 122 2.93 9.80 10.30
CA ARG A 122 3.29 11.19 10.67
C ARG A 122 4.03 11.31 12.00
N GLN A 123 4.05 10.28 12.85
CA GLN A 123 4.92 10.23 14.03
C GLN A 123 6.41 10.09 13.64
N TYR A 124 6.70 9.48 12.49
CA TYR A 124 8.04 9.29 11.95
C TYR A 124 8.40 10.34 10.88
N PHE A 125 7.39 10.79 10.12
CA PHE A 125 7.52 11.76 9.04
C PHE A 125 6.58 12.96 9.28
N PRO A 126 6.90 13.85 10.24
CA PRO A 126 6.10 15.03 10.49
C PRO A 126 5.77 15.83 9.21
N LYS A 127 4.65 16.55 9.22
CA LYS A 127 4.31 17.41 8.07
C LYS A 127 5.41 18.45 7.87
N GLY A 128 5.79 18.69 6.60
CA GLY A 128 6.89 19.61 6.26
C GLY A 128 8.28 18.98 6.29
N THR A 129 8.45 17.75 6.78
CA THR A 129 9.73 17.03 6.70
C THR A 129 10.11 16.80 5.24
N ARG A 130 11.40 16.97 4.93
CA ARG A 130 11.96 16.63 3.63
C ARG A 130 12.17 15.11 3.57
N LEU A 131 11.57 14.43 2.60
CA LEU A 131 11.49 12.96 2.56
C LEU A 131 12.50 12.31 1.60
N ASP A 132 13.14 13.08 0.73
CA ASP A 132 14.11 12.58 -0.25
C ASP A 132 15.41 12.06 0.40
N GLY A 133 15.75 12.55 1.59
CA GLY A 133 16.90 12.10 2.38
C GLY A 133 16.79 10.69 2.94
N TYR A 134 15.59 10.11 3.04
CA TYR A 134 15.43 8.75 3.53
C TYR A 134 15.77 7.72 2.45
N SER A 135 16.67 6.79 2.78
CA SER A 135 16.94 5.60 1.98
C SER A 135 15.81 4.58 2.09
N GLN A 136 15.69 3.68 1.10
CA GLN A 136 14.74 2.57 1.17
C GLN A 136 14.96 1.70 2.42
N SER A 137 16.21 1.59 2.90
CA SER A 137 16.53 0.82 4.11
C SER A 137 15.94 1.44 5.37
N GLU A 138 15.99 2.76 5.51
CA GLU A 138 15.41 3.49 6.64
C GLU A 138 13.90 3.42 6.62
N LEU A 139 13.29 3.58 5.43
CA LEU A 139 11.85 3.40 5.26
C LEU A 139 11.40 1.99 5.65
N THR A 140 12.19 0.97 5.30
CA THR A 140 11.91 -0.42 5.69
C THR A 140 11.98 -0.60 7.22
N LYS A 141 12.94 0.05 7.89
CA LYS A 141 13.04 0.03 9.36
C LYS A 141 11.82 0.68 10.02
N VAL A 142 11.37 1.83 9.51
CA VAL A 142 10.15 2.51 10.02
C VAL A 142 8.91 1.64 9.82
N ALA A 143 8.75 1.05 8.63
CA ALA A 143 7.65 0.13 8.34
C ALA A 143 7.65 -1.06 9.31
N ARG A 144 8.82 -1.66 9.57
CA ARG A 144 8.98 -2.75 10.54
C ARG A 144 8.50 -2.35 11.94
N CYS A 145 8.91 -1.18 12.45
CA CYS A 145 8.43 -0.69 13.74
C CYS A 145 6.90 -0.57 13.81
N LEU A 146 6.24 -0.15 12.72
CA LEU A 146 4.78 -0.10 12.66
C LEU A 146 4.13 -1.49 12.55
N ASN A 147 4.79 -2.43 11.87
CA ASN A 147 4.33 -3.79 11.66
C ASN A 147 4.52 -4.69 12.89
N GLU A 148 5.40 -4.31 13.82
CA GLU A 148 5.62 -4.96 15.12
C GLU A 148 4.77 -4.34 16.23
N ARG A 149 4.04 -3.26 15.95
CA ARG A 149 3.16 -2.59 16.91
C ARG A 149 1.78 -3.24 16.96
N SER A 150 1.37 -3.72 18.12
CA SER A 150 0.05 -4.29 18.39
C SER A 150 -1.09 -3.36 17.97
N ARG A 151 -2.13 -3.89 17.33
CA ARG A 151 -3.33 -3.12 16.92
C ARG A 151 -4.58 -3.66 17.60
N LYS A 152 -5.33 -2.79 18.28
CA LYS A 152 -6.63 -3.16 18.87
C LYS A 152 -7.60 -3.73 17.82
N THR A 153 -7.54 -3.24 16.58
CA THR A 153 -8.36 -3.73 15.45
C THR A 153 -7.99 -5.13 14.97
N LEU A 154 -6.87 -5.69 15.44
CA LEU A 154 -6.39 -7.03 15.13
C LEU A 154 -6.32 -7.88 16.40
N ASP A 155 -7.22 -7.62 17.38
CA ASP A 155 -7.22 -8.31 18.68
C ASP A 155 -5.86 -8.25 19.39
N PHE A 156 -5.20 -7.10 19.29
CA PHE A 156 -3.86 -6.81 19.81
C PHE A 156 -2.71 -7.60 19.16
N MET A 157 -2.96 -8.35 18.07
CA MET A 157 -1.89 -8.88 17.23
C MET A 157 -1.13 -7.74 16.53
N THR A 158 0.11 -8.02 16.16
CA THR A 158 0.91 -7.15 15.30
C THR A 158 0.54 -7.40 13.83
N PRO A 159 0.61 -6.37 12.95
CA PRO A 159 0.41 -6.58 11.51
C PRO A 159 1.31 -7.66 10.91
N ALA A 160 2.57 -7.76 11.35
CA ALA A 160 3.49 -8.81 10.91
C ALA A 160 3.00 -10.21 11.30
N SER A 161 2.63 -10.42 12.56
CA SER A 161 2.10 -11.71 13.03
C SER A 161 0.79 -12.06 12.33
N LYS A 162 -0.09 -11.08 12.09
CA LYS A 162 -1.35 -11.29 11.40
C LYS A 162 -1.14 -11.69 9.94
N LEU A 163 -0.20 -11.05 9.24
CA LEU A 163 0.16 -11.40 7.85
C LEU A 163 0.68 -12.84 7.76
N VAL A 164 1.55 -13.26 8.69
CA VAL A 164 2.05 -14.64 8.73
C VAL A 164 0.91 -15.63 8.99
N GLN A 165 -0.01 -15.31 9.93
CA GLN A 165 -1.16 -16.16 10.23
C GLN A 165 -2.04 -16.39 9.00
N ILE A 166 -2.42 -15.33 8.27
CA ILE A 166 -3.30 -15.45 7.10
C ILE A 166 -2.62 -16.15 5.93
N MET A 167 -1.30 -15.99 5.76
CA MET A 167 -0.53 -16.74 4.76
C MET A 167 -0.40 -18.23 5.10
N GLY A 168 -0.27 -18.58 6.39
CA GLY A 168 -0.23 -19.98 6.83
C GLY A 168 -1.57 -20.70 6.64
N VAL A 169 -2.68 -20.01 6.87
CA VAL A 169 -4.04 -20.54 6.63
C VAL A 169 -4.29 -20.74 5.14
N ALA A 170 -3.86 -19.79 4.28
CA ALA A 170 -4.04 -19.88 2.83
C ALA A 170 -3.26 -21.04 2.17
N SER A 171 -2.25 -21.59 2.84
CA SER A 171 -1.44 -22.72 2.34
C SER A 171 -2.02 -24.10 2.70
N THR A 172 -3.09 -24.15 3.50
CA THR A 172 -3.69 -25.39 4.03
C THR A 172 -5.09 -25.67 3.45
N GLY A 173 -5.48 -24.94 2.40
CA GLY A 173 -6.80 -25.04 1.74
C GLY A 173 -6.69 -25.48 0.29
#